data_AF-A0A060ZYC0-F1
#
_entry.id   AF-A0A060ZYC0-F1
#
_cell.length_a   1.000
_cell.length_b   1.000
_cell.length_c   1.000
_cell.angle_alpha   90.00
_cell.angle_beta   90.00
_cell.angle_gamma   90.00
#
_symmetry.space_group_name_H-M   'P 1'
#
loop_
_entity.id
_entity.type
_entity.pdbx_description
1 polymer ?
#
loop_
_entity_poly.entity_id
_entity_poly.type
_entity_poly.pdbx_seq_one_letter_code
_entity_poly.pdbx_strand_id
1 'polypeptide(L)' 'MRVAKLQHFLVHLGDAQHTLRLAYDIMKVTHGNQHPLTSDLIRRLEECRAELDRA' A
#
# COMPACT_ATOMS: atom_id res chain seq x y z
N MET A 1 15.99 18.20 8.74
CA MET A 1 16.19 16.78 8.38
C MET A 1 14.86 15.99 8.36
N ARG A 2 13.83 16.46 7.63
CA ARG A 2 12.56 15.70 7.44
C ARG A 2 12.41 15.21 5.99
N VAL A 3 12.89 15.99 5.03
CA VAL A 3 12.83 15.69 3.59
C VAL A 3 13.71 14.50 3.19
N ALA A 4 14.93 14.36 3.72
CA ALA A 4 15.82 13.24 3.36
C ALA A 4 15.30 11.86 3.82
N LYS A 5 14.61 11.79 4.96
CA LYS A 5 13.98 10.55 5.47
C LYS A 5 12.72 10.20 4.67
N LEU A 6 11.96 11.23 4.27
CA LEU A 6 10.84 11.11 3.33
C LEU A 6 11.32 10.70 1.93
N GLN A 7 12.37 11.31 1.36
CA GLN A 7 12.93 10.94 0.06
C GLN A 7 13.41 9.49 0.02
N HIS A 8 13.97 8.96 1.12
CA HIS A 8 14.32 7.54 1.22
C HIS A 8 13.08 6.63 1.28
N PHE A 9 12.01 7.05 1.97
CA PHE A 9 10.72 6.34 1.98
C PHE A 9 9.96 6.45 0.63
N LEU A 10 10.07 7.59 -0.04
CA LEU A 10 9.38 7.91 -1.30
C LEU A 10 9.86 7.07 -2.47
N VAL A 11 11.16 6.75 -2.51
CA VAL A 11 11.70 5.77 -3.47
C VAL A 11 11.06 4.40 -3.30
N HIS A 12 10.60 4.04 -2.09
CA HIS A 12 9.94 2.77 -1.82
C HIS A 12 8.41 2.84 -1.77
N LEU A 13 7.79 4.03 -1.73
CA LEU A 13 6.33 4.14 -1.63
C LEU A 13 5.63 3.66 -2.92
N GLY A 14 6.22 3.93 -4.09
CA GLY A 14 5.73 3.38 -5.37
C GLY A 14 5.84 1.85 -5.42
N ASP A 15 6.99 1.30 -5.01
CA ASP A 15 7.20 -0.15 -4.92
C ASP A 15 6.29 -0.81 -3.89
N ALA A 16 6.05 -0.14 -2.76
CA ALA A 16 5.12 -0.58 -1.73
C ALA A 16 3.69 -0.59 -2.25
N GLN A 17 3.25 0.45 -2.95
CA GLN A 17 1.93 0.49 -3.58
C GLN A 17 1.75 -0.63 -4.60
N HIS A 18 2.77 -0.88 -5.42
CA HIS A 18 2.77 -1.98 -6.38
C HIS A 18 2.65 -3.34 -5.70
N THR A 19 3.45 -3.57 -4.64
CA THR A 19 3.46 -4.82 -3.87
C THR A 19 2.13 -5.05 -3.15
N LEU A 20 1.55 -4.01 -2.54
CA LEU A 20 0.25 -4.09 -1.88
C LEU A 20 -0.86 -4.42 -2.88
N ARG A 21 -0.77 -3.93 -4.12
CA ARG A 21 -1.75 -4.24 -5.17
C ARG A 21 -1.67 -5.71 -5.60
N LEU A 22 -0.46 -6.23 -5.79
CA LEU A 22 -0.23 -7.65 -6.06
C LEU A 22 -0.78 -8.53 -4.94
N ALA A 23 -0.52 -8.17 -3.68
CA ALA A 23 -1.06 -8.88 -2.54
C ALA A 23 -2.60 -8.87 -2.54
N TYR A 24 -3.23 -7.76 -2.94
CA TYR A 24 -4.68 -7.65 -3.00
C TYR A 24 -5.26 -8.56 -4.08
N ASP A 25 -4.65 -8.61 -5.27
CA ASP A 25 -5.10 -9.50 -6.35
C ASP A 25 -5.06 -10.98 -5.92
N ILE A 26 -4.03 -11.38 -5.18
CA ILE A 26 -3.91 -12.73 -4.62
C ILE A 26 -4.95 -12.96 -3.51
N MET A 27 -5.10 -12.02 -2.58
CA MET A 27 -5.97 -12.16 -1.41
C MET A 27 -7.45 -12.10 -1.76
N LYS A 28 -7.82 -11.33 -2.78
CA LYS A 28 -9.17 -11.32 -3.35
C LYS A 28 -9.59 -12.71 -3.84
N VAL A 29 -8.68 -13.47 -4.45
CA VAL A 29 -8.96 -14.82 -4.95
C VAL A 29 -8.92 -15.86 -3.84
N THR A 30 -7.94 -15.77 -2.95
CA THR A 30 -7.68 -16.82 -1.93
C THR A 30 -8.56 -16.69 -0.69
N HIS A 31 -8.82 -15.47 -0.23
CA HIS A 31 -9.56 -15.20 1.01
C HIS A 31 -10.93 -14.57 0.74
N GLY A 32 -11.09 -13.90 -0.41
CA GLY A 32 -12.29 -13.15 -0.74
C GLY A 32 -12.26 -11.71 -0.22
N ASN A 33 -13.14 -10.88 -0.77
CA ASN A 33 -13.19 -9.44 -0.47
C ASN A 33 -13.66 -9.11 0.95
N GLN A 34 -14.40 -10.01 1.61
CA GLN A 34 -14.93 -9.78 2.96
C GLN A 34 -14.01 -10.32 4.05
N HIS A 35 -12.90 -10.96 3.68
CA HIS A 35 -11.97 -11.48 4.66
C HIS A 35 -11.27 -10.31 5.39
N PRO A 36 -11.13 -10.36 6.74
CA PRO A 36 -10.52 -9.27 7.50
C PRO A 36 -9.14 -8.86 7.00
N LEU A 37 -8.31 -9.82 6.59
CA LEU A 37 -6.99 -9.54 6.01
C LEU A 37 -7.07 -8.79 4.69
N THR A 38 -8.07 -9.07 3.84
CA THR A 38 -8.28 -8.34 2.58
C THR A 38 -8.73 -6.92 2.87
N SER A 39 -9.63 -6.72 3.84
CA SER A 39 -10.06 -5.38 4.27
C SER A 39 -8.92 -4.55 4.85
N ASP A 40 -8.07 -5.14 5.69
CA ASP A 40 -6.88 -4.47 6.23
C ASP A 40 -5.88 -4.08 5.13
N LEU A 41 -5.75 -4.92 4.11
CA LEU A 41 -4.89 -4.64 2.96
C LEU A 41 -5.44 -3.49 2.10
N ILE A 42 -6.76 -3.41 1.90
CA ILE A 42 -7.40 -2.28 1.21
C ILE A 42 -7.11 -0.97 1.96
N ARG A 43 -7.26 -0.95 3.29
CA ARG A 43 -6.95 0.26 4.09
C ARG A 43 -5.48 0.69 3.92
N ARG A 44 -4.54 -0.25 3.92
CA ARG A 44 -3.11 0.03 3.70
C ARG A 44 -2.82 0.56 2.29
N LEU A 45 -3.55 0.09 1.27
CA LEU A 45 -3.47 0.62 -0.10
C LEU A 45 -3.93 2.08 -0.17
N GLU A 46 -5.01 2.42 0.53
CA GLU A 46 -5.53 3.79 0.60
C GLU A 46 -4.56 4.74 1.31
N GLU A 47 -4.00 4.31 2.44
CA GLU A 47 -2.97 5.06 3.18
C GLU A 47 -1.73 5.31 2.32
N CYS A 48 -1.24 4.26 1.64
CA CYS A 48 -0.09 4.36 0.75
C CYS A 48 -0.35 5.31 -0.43
N ARG A 49 -1.55 5.26 -1.02
CA ARG A 49 -1.97 6.19 -2.07
C ARG A 49 -2.04 7.63 -1.56
N ALA A 50 -2.63 7.86 -0.39
CA ALA A 50 -2.75 9.20 0.18
C ALA A 50 -1.37 9.83 0.49
N GLU A 51 -0.40 9.02 0.92
CA GLU A 51 0.98 9.48 1.12
C GLU A 51 1.73 9.73 -0.20
N LEU A 52 1.48 8.93 -1.25
CA LEU A 52 1.99 9.20 -2.59
C LEU A 52 1.42 10.49 -3.20
N ASP A 53 0.14 10.75 -3.01
CA ASP A 53 -0.51 11.96 -3.54
C ASP A 53 -0.04 13.24 -2.80
N ARG A 54 0.59 13.11 -1.63
CA ARG A 54 1.16 14.23 -0.84
C ARG A 54 2.65 14.47 -1.10
N ALA A 55 3.29 13.61 -1.87
CA ALA A 55 4.72 13.63 -2.18
C ALA A 55 5.08 14.51 -3.36
#